data_AF-A0A1G6ZSN8-F1
#
_entry.id   AF-A0A1G6ZSN8-F1
#
_cell.length_a   1.000
_cell.length_b   1.000
_cell.length_c   1.000
_cell.angle_alpha   90.00
_cell.angle_beta   90.00
_cell.angle_gamma   90.00
#
_symmetry.space_group_name_H-M   'P 1'
#
loop_
_entity.id
_entity.type
_entity.pdbx_description
1 polymer ?
#
loop_
_entity_poly.entity_id
_entity_poly.type
_entity_poly.pdbx_seq_one_letter_code
_entity_poly.pdbx_strand_id
1 'polypeptide(L)'
;MRTQRADLGRRADALLDAAVALLVSGRSSRIRIEDVAARAGVGKGTVYLHWAGRDQLLLAVGAREAASMLDVVVDAVRAEPTEAAPHRYLRRHFLEAMRRPVLAVLFGASDRDAFARERERSELLRSKGIAAREYLGVLAEHRLLRAGIDLADVDYGIQAVAYGFFASEPLQPGRTLEYRADQLAGVVRRAYEPAEAPAAERYLAAAPEVVAAFTKLADAFRRTAYGPAADLEEGHPMADITGIHHIGLIVRDMDAALNAYRRLGFHVGPPAFPALPRTPGEPPEPVGAGNTHADFPRSFIELLALAPERNRLPADAVLVPLSVPDDQLDATRAVITRTVANLAARLDVAEGAHILVFATRDADATAARWEAEGIGHSGVRAAQRPLATAEGTVLADVRFLDVDETAGMVPEGRVGVAEDAPAELLDAQQGLVHPNGATGLAEVVICLEDSRFRSAVERYERYLDRSPSLEKRTAAFDLGASRVTLTTPAGLAERLPGEVPHAVPGLSACTVEVADLSLAEDHLRSEGVALRRSADGDLFIPGVEALGTSIMLRQSRR
;
A
#
# COMPACT_ATOMS: atom_id res chain seq x y z
N MET A 1 6.73 23.61 9.99
CA MET A 1 5.86 22.55 9.40
C MET A 1 4.47 22.43 10.04
N ARG A 2 4.30 22.43 11.37
CA ARG A 2 2.98 22.28 12.05
C ARG A 2 1.94 23.34 11.63
N THR A 3 2.38 24.59 11.45
CA THR A 3 1.53 25.72 11.02
C THR A 3 1.05 25.63 9.58
N GLN A 4 1.87 25.08 8.68
CA GLN A 4 1.56 24.94 7.24
C GLN A 4 0.64 23.74 6.96
N ARG A 5 0.74 22.68 7.78
CA ARG A 5 -0.12 21.49 7.72
C ARG A 5 -1.55 21.78 8.22
N ALA A 6 -1.69 22.47 9.36
CA ALA A 6 -2.99 22.91 9.87
C ALA A 6 -3.67 23.94 8.94
N ASP A 7 -2.87 24.71 8.20
CA ASP A 7 -3.37 25.64 7.18
C ASP A 7 -3.86 24.91 5.93
N LEU A 8 -3.30 23.75 5.58
CA LEU A 8 -3.76 22.92 4.46
C LEU A 8 -5.09 22.20 4.76
N GLY A 9 -5.25 21.63 5.96
CA GLY A 9 -6.49 20.97 6.40
C GLY A 9 -7.68 21.93 6.46
N ARG A 10 -7.51 23.07 7.15
CA ARG A 10 -8.53 24.14 7.21
C ARG A 10 -8.94 24.67 5.83
N ARG A 11 -8.02 24.68 4.86
CA ARG A 11 -8.32 25.06 3.48
C ARG A 11 -9.15 24.00 2.75
N ALA A 12 -8.83 22.72 2.95
CA ALA A 12 -9.64 21.63 2.41
C ALA A 12 -11.08 21.68 2.98
N ASP A 13 -11.24 21.91 4.28
CA ASP A 13 -12.58 22.07 4.88
C ASP A 13 -13.34 23.25 4.32
N ALA A 14 -12.71 24.43 4.23
CA ALA A 14 -13.36 25.61 3.66
C ALA A 14 -13.82 25.40 2.21
N LEU A 15 -13.06 24.63 1.43
CA LEU A 15 -13.40 24.27 0.05
C LEU A 15 -14.56 23.27 -0.02
N LEU A 16 -14.55 22.23 0.83
CA LEU A 16 -15.64 21.26 0.90
C LEU A 16 -16.93 21.93 1.42
N ASP A 17 -16.86 22.84 2.39
CA ASP A 17 -17.99 23.62 2.89
C ASP A 17 -18.59 24.53 1.81
N ALA A 18 -17.73 25.17 1.02
CA ALA A 18 -18.16 25.94 -0.15
C ALA A 18 -18.89 25.06 -1.16
N ALA A 19 -18.37 23.86 -1.44
CA ALA A 19 -19.01 22.90 -2.34
C ALA A 19 -20.36 22.38 -1.81
N VAL A 20 -20.45 22.03 -0.52
CA VAL A 20 -21.69 21.63 0.15
C VAL A 20 -22.76 22.71 0.01
N ALA A 21 -22.43 23.96 0.33
CA ALA A 21 -23.39 25.04 0.24
C ALA A 21 -23.88 25.29 -1.21
N LEU A 22 -23.02 25.07 -2.21
CA LEU A 22 -23.43 25.14 -3.61
C LEU A 22 -24.36 23.99 -4.01
N LEU A 23 -24.13 22.76 -3.51
CA LEU A 23 -25.01 21.61 -3.72
C LEU A 23 -26.40 21.84 -3.13
N VAL A 24 -26.47 22.31 -1.88
CA VAL A 24 -27.73 22.48 -1.15
C VAL A 24 -28.56 23.64 -1.69
N SER A 25 -27.95 24.66 -2.30
CA SER A 25 -28.66 25.79 -2.91
C SER A 25 -29.41 25.46 -4.21
N GLY A 26 -29.45 24.19 -4.65
CA GLY A 26 -30.23 23.74 -5.80
C GLY A 26 -29.55 23.94 -7.17
N ARG A 27 -28.23 24.19 -7.19
CA ARG A 27 -27.42 24.29 -8.43
C ARG A 27 -26.64 23.01 -8.74
N SER A 28 -27.17 21.86 -8.35
CA SER A 28 -26.48 20.55 -8.40
C SER A 28 -25.94 20.19 -9.80
N SER A 29 -26.66 20.57 -10.86
CA SER A 29 -26.25 20.31 -12.25
C SER A 29 -25.20 21.29 -12.82
N ARG A 30 -24.75 22.30 -12.05
CA ARG A 30 -23.85 23.37 -12.56
C ARG A 30 -22.75 23.83 -11.60
N ILE A 31 -22.36 23.04 -10.60
CA ILE A 31 -21.21 23.41 -9.76
C ILE A 31 -19.93 23.38 -10.60
N ARG A 32 -19.29 24.54 -10.77
CA ARG A 32 -17.95 24.66 -11.38
C ARG A 32 -16.90 24.87 -10.30
N ILE A 33 -15.66 24.45 -10.56
CA ILE A 33 -14.53 24.65 -9.64
C ILE A 33 -14.33 26.14 -9.33
N GLU A 34 -14.57 27.01 -10.31
CA GLU A 34 -14.52 28.46 -10.17
C GLU A 34 -15.54 28.99 -9.15
N ASP A 35 -16.75 28.42 -9.13
CA ASP A 35 -17.80 28.82 -8.21
C ASP A 35 -17.46 28.41 -6.76
N VAL A 36 -16.80 27.25 -6.60
CA VAL A 36 -16.30 26.76 -5.29
C VAL A 36 -15.16 27.63 -4.81
N ALA A 37 -14.16 27.89 -5.65
CA ALA A 37 -13.01 28.74 -5.33
C ALA A 37 -13.44 30.16 -4.94
N ALA A 38 -14.33 30.78 -5.73
CA ALA A 38 -14.87 32.10 -5.46
C ALA A 38 -15.62 32.16 -4.13
N ARG A 39 -16.41 31.12 -3.81
CA ARG A 39 -17.15 31.03 -2.55
C ARG A 39 -16.24 30.82 -1.34
N ALA A 40 -15.17 30.05 -1.49
CA ALA A 40 -14.17 29.84 -0.44
C ALA A 40 -13.16 31.00 -0.30
N GLY A 41 -13.23 32.01 -1.20
CA GLY A 41 -12.32 33.15 -1.18
C GLY A 41 -10.88 32.81 -1.59
N VAL A 42 -10.68 31.75 -2.39
CA VAL A 42 -9.36 31.28 -2.83
C VAL A 42 -9.23 31.25 -4.35
N GLY A 43 -7.99 31.13 -4.85
CA GLY A 43 -7.73 30.96 -6.27
C GLY A 43 -8.12 29.57 -6.77
N LYS A 44 -8.48 29.45 -8.06
CA LYS A 44 -8.82 28.17 -8.72
C LYS A 44 -7.71 27.11 -8.55
N GLY A 45 -6.45 27.54 -8.63
CA GLY A 45 -5.29 26.67 -8.44
C GLY A 45 -5.27 25.99 -7.08
N THR A 46 -5.78 26.64 -6.04
CA THR A 46 -5.87 26.07 -4.68
C THR A 46 -6.80 24.87 -4.62
N VAL A 47 -7.88 24.84 -5.41
CA VAL A 47 -8.77 23.67 -5.48
C VAL A 47 -8.07 22.47 -6.12
N TYR A 48 -7.30 22.72 -7.18
CA TYR A 48 -6.56 21.67 -7.89
C TYR A 48 -5.38 21.08 -7.10
N LEU A 49 -4.91 21.77 -6.06
CA LEU A 49 -3.94 21.20 -5.11
C LEU A 49 -4.54 20.05 -4.28
N HIS A 50 -5.86 20.05 -4.08
CA HIS A 50 -6.56 19.06 -3.27
C HIS A 50 -7.30 18.04 -4.13
N TRP A 51 -7.94 18.48 -5.22
CA TRP A 51 -8.72 17.61 -6.11
C TRP A 51 -8.46 17.96 -7.58
N ALA A 52 -8.07 16.96 -8.37
CA ALA A 52 -7.72 17.06 -9.79
C ALA A 52 -8.88 17.58 -10.67
N GLY A 53 -10.12 17.54 -10.18
CA GLY A 53 -11.26 18.05 -10.92
C GLY A 53 -12.57 18.04 -10.12
N ARG A 54 -13.62 18.51 -10.79
CA ARG A 54 -14.97 18.65 -10.24
C ARG A 54 -15.50 17.34 -9.66
N ASP A 55 -15.35 16.25 -10.39
CA ASP A 55 -15.99 14.99 -10.00
C ASP A 55 -15.31 14.36 -8.78
N GLN A 56 -13.99 14.55 -8.64
CA GLN A 56 -13.23 14.14 -7.45
C GLN A 56 -13.59 15.01 -6.24
N LEU A 57 -13.76 16.33 -6.42
CA LEU A 57 -14.26 17.22 -5.36
C LEU A 57 -15.68 16.81 -4.91
N LEU A 58 -16.57 16.47 -5.84
CA LEU A 58 -17.93 16.04 -5.52
C LEU A 58 -17.96 14.69 -4.80
N LEU A 59 -17.12 13.74 -5.21
CA LEU A 59 -16.91 12.49 -4.49
C LEU A 59 -16.40 12.77 -3.07
N ALA A 60 -15.42 13.67 -2.92
CA ALA A 60 -14.85 14.03 -1.63
C ALA A 60 -15.89 14.66 -0.68
N VAL A 61 -16.77 15.52 -1.19
CA VAL A 61 -17.90 16.06 -0.43
C VAL A 61 -18.83 14.95 0.07
N GLY A 62 -19.21 14.02 -0.81
CA GLY A 62 -20.04 12.88 -0.43
C GLY A 62 -19.36 11.97 0.59
N ALA A 63 -18.06 11.74 0.42
CA ALA A 63 -17.27 10.92 1.32
C ALA A 63 -17.12 11.55 2.71
N ARG A 64 -16.88 12.86 2.81
CA ARG A 64 -16.84 13.58 4.09
C ARG A 64 -18.15 13.42 4.86
N GLU A 65 -19.28 13.62 4.18
CA GLU A 65 -20.60 13.48 4.80
C GLU A 65 -20.91 12.05 5.24
N ALA A 66 -20.46 11.06 4.46
CA ALA A 66 -20.58 9.65 4.82
C ALA A 66 -19.71 9.28 6.02
N ALA A 67 -18.48 9.81 6.13
CA ALA A 67 -17.62 9.62 7.30
C ALA A 67 -18.30 10.16 8.57
N SER A 68 -18.73 11.42 8.54
CA SER A 68 -19.41 12.04 9.69
C SER A 68 -20.72 11.34 10.07
N MET A 69 -21.43 10.75 9.10
CA MET A 69 -22.62 9.94 9.38
C MET A 69 -22.24 8.61 10.06
N LEU A 70 -21.15 7.96 9.63
CA LEU A 70 -20.66 6.74 10.26
C LEU A 70 -20.16 6.98 11.68
N ASP A 71 -19.56 8.14 11.97
CA ASP A 71 -19.17 8.51 13.34
C ASP A 71 -20.38 8.51 14.30
N VAL A 72 -21.52 9.05 13.85
CA VAL A 72 -22.76 9.02 14.63
C VAL A 72 -23.25 7.59 14.88
N VAL A 73 -23.02 6.67 13.93
CA VAL A 73 -23.33 5.24 14.11
C VAL A 73 -22.34 4.58 15.07
N VAL A 74 -21.04 4.89 14.96
CA VAL A 74 -20.00 4.37 15.87
C VAL A 74 -20.31 4.79 17.30
N ASP A 75 -20.60 6.07 17.53
CA ASP A 75 -20.94 6.60 18.84
C ASP A 75 -22.24 6.00 19.38
N ALA A 76 -23.20 5.67 18.51
CA ALA A 76 -24.40 4.95 18.88
C ALA A 76 -24.10 3.57 19.47
N VAL A 77 -23.26 2.78 18.79
CA VAL A 77 -22.90 1.42 19.22
C VAL A 77 -22.07 1.48 20.51
N ARG A 78 -21.20 2.48 20.66
CA ARG A 78 -20.44 2.70 21.89
C ARG A 78 -21.34 3.03 23.08
N ALA A 79 -22.35 3.87 22.88
CA ALA A 79 -23.28 4.27 23.93
C ALA A 79 -24.30 3.17 24.28
N GLU A 80 -24.81 2.47 23.27
CA GLU A 80 -25.77 1.39 23.41
C GLU A 80 -25.40 0.21 22.48
N PRO A 81 -24.73 -0.84 22.98
CA PRO A 81 -24.26 -1.97 22.17
C PRO A 81 -25.32 -2.65 21.30
N THR A 82 -26.60 -2.58 21.69
CA THR A 82 -27.69 -3.15 20.91
C THR A 82 -27.92 -2.44 19.58
N GLU A 83 -27.41 -1.21 19.40
CA GLU A 83 -27.40 -0.50 18.11
C GLU A 83 -26.56 -1.22 17.04
N ALA A 84 -25.72 -2.19 17.43
CA ALA A 84 -25.05 -3.09 16.48
C ALA A 84 -26.02 -4.01 15.72
N ALA A 85 -27.25 -4.21 16.21
CA ALA A 85 -28.24 -5.04 15.52
C ALA A 85 -28.55 -4.48 14.11
N PRO A 86 -28.59 -5.32 13.06
CA PRO A 86 -28.81 -4.87 11.67
C PRO A 86 -29.99 -3.92 11.49
N HIS A 87 -31.14 -4.20 12.13
CA HIS A 87 -32.32 -3.35 12.02
C HIS A 87 -32.15 -1.99 12.70
N ARG A 88 -31.43 -1.91 13.82
CA ARG A 88 -31.18 -0.65 14.54
C ARG A 88 -30.15 0.18 13.80
N TYR A 89 -29.04 -0.45 13.41
CA TYR A 89 -28.02 0.16 12.57
C TYR A 89 -28.63 0.76 11.30
N LEU A 90 -29.37 -0.01 10.50
CA LEU A 90 -29.92 0.48 9.23
C LEU A 90 -30.99 1.54 9.42
N ARG A 91 -31.79 1.46 10.49
CA ARG A 91 -32.74 2.52 10.85
C ARG A 91 -32.02 3.84 11.11
N ARG A 92 -30.99 3.81 11.96
CA ARG A 92 -30.19 5.00 12.31
C ARG A 92 -29.45 5.52 11.09
N HIS A 93 -28.75 4.66 10.37
CA HIS A 93 -28.04 4.99 9.13
C HIS A 93 -28.96 5.69 8.12
N PHE A 94 -30.17 5.18 7.91
CA PHE A 94 -31.15 5.80 7.02
C PHE A 94 -31.58 7.19 7.49
N LEU A 95 -31.91 7.35 8.78
CA LEU A 95 -32.28 8.64 9.34
C LEU A 95 -31.15 9.67 9.22
N GLU A 96 -29.93 9.28 9.60
CA GLU A 96 -28.75 10.16 9.55
C GLU A 96 -28.40 10.55 8.11
N ALA A 97 -28.45 9.60 7.18
CA ALA A 97 -28.21 9.86 5.76
C ALA A 97 -29.25 10.84 5.18
N MET A 98 -30.54 10.62 5.46
CA MET A 98 -31.60 11.45 4.87
C MET A 98 -31.77 12.82 5.55
N ARG A 99 -31.29 12.99 6.79
CA ARG A 99 -31.23 14.30 7.47
C ARG A 99 -30.07 15.16 6.98
N ARG A 100 -29.06 14.56 6.35
CA ARG A 100 -27.92 15.27 5.75
C ARG A 100 -28.27 15.70 4.33
N PRO A 101 -28.38 17.01 4.03
CA PRO A 101 -28.84 17.49 2.73
C PRO A 101 -28.04 16.97 1.54
N VAL A 102 -26.72 16.82 1.69
CA VAL A 102 -25.84 16.29 0.64
C VAL A 102 -26.14 14.82 0.36
N LEU A 103 -26.14 13.97 1.40
CA LEU A 103 -26.41 12.54 1.24
C LEU A 103 -27.85 12.30 0.75
N ALA A 104 -28.83 13.06 1.23
CA ALA A 104 -30.21 12.99 0.74
C ALA A 104 -30.31 13.27 -0.77
N VAL A 105 -29.54 14.23 -1.29
CA VAL A 105 -29.43 14.49 -2.73
C VAL A 105 -28.74 13.33 -3.46
N LEU A 106 -27.66 12.78 -2.91
CA LEU A 106 -26.93 11.63 -3.49
C LEU A 106 -27.78 10.36 -3.57
N PHE A 107 -28.59 10.10 -2.54
CA PHE A 107 -29.45 8.91 -2.48
C PHE A 107 -30.81 9.11 -3.17
N GLY A 108 -31.25 10.36 -3.37
CA GLY A 108 -32.55 10.71 -3.94
C GLY A 108 -32.57 11.05 -5.44
N ALA A 109 -31.42 11.33 -6.07
CA ALA A 109 -31.35 11.75 -7.48
C ALA A 109 -31.13 10.58 -8.45
N SER A 110 -31.84 10.61 -9.58
CA SER A 110 -31.68 9.71 -10.74
C SER A 110 -30.36 9.91 -11.50
N ASP A 111 -29.54 10.89 -11.12
CA ASP A 111 -28.29 11.23 -11.78
C ASP A 111 -27.14 10.42 -11.17
N ARG A 112 -27.20 9.10 -11.43
CA ARG A 112 -26.27 8.08 -10.92
C ARG A 112 -24.89 8.14 -11.59
N ASP A 113 -24.72 8.98 -12.60
CA ASP A 113 -23.52 9.05 -13.45
C ASP A 113 -22.55 10.17 -13.04
N ALA A 114 -22.88 10.97 -12.02
CA ALA A 114 -22.20 12.25 -11.76
C ALA A 114 -21.00 12.21 -10.78
N PHE A 115 -20.49 11.05 -10.36
CA PHE A 115 -19.46 10.97 -9.32
C PHE A 115 -18.27 10.08 -9.68
N ALA A 116 -17.17 10.75 -10.01
CA ALA A 116 -15.78 10.29 -10.16
C ALA A 116 -15.48 9.14 -11.12
N ARG A 117 -14.21 9.02 -11.50
CA ARG A 117 -13.68 7.97 -12.39
C ARG A 117 -13.85 6.60 -11.73
N GLU A 118 -14.04 5.56 -12.54
CA GLU A 118 -14.29 4.16 -12.15
C GLU A 118 -13.44 3.68 -10.95
N ARG A 119 -12.14 4.02 -10.89
CA ARG A 119 -11.19 3.55 -9.87
C ARG A 119 -11.50 3.98 -8.43
N GLU A 120 -11.74 5.27 -8.17
CA GLU A 120 -11.99 5.78 -6.80
C GLU A 120 -13.32 5.23 -6.26
N ARG A 121 -14.31 5.12 -7.15
CA ARG A 121 -15.59 4.46 -6.87
C ARG A 121 -15.40 2.98 -6.56
N SER A 122 -14.57 2.26 -7.32
CA SER A 122 -14.25 0.85 -7.04
C SER A 122 -13.56 0.67 -5.68
N GLU A 123 -12.61 1.53 -5.32
CA GLU A 123 -11.92 1.48 -4.02
C GLU A 123 -12.89 1.70 -2.84
N LEU A 124 -13.78 2.68 -2.97
CA LEU A 124 -14.79 2.96 -1.94
C LEU A 124 -15.83 1.84 -1.79
N LEU A 125 -16.33 1.32 -2.91
CA LEU A 125 -17.22 0.16 -2.91
C LEU A 125 -16.54 -1.07 -2.31
N ARG A 126 -15.23 -1.24 -2.55
CA ARG A 126 -14.42 -2.31 -1.94
C ARG A 126 -14.29 -2.14 -0.44
N SER A 127 -13.95 -0.94 0.06
CA SER A 127 -13.88 -0.65 1.50
C SER A 127 -15.23 -0.89 2.20
N LYS A 128 -16.34 -0.48 1.57
CA LYS A 128 -17.68 -0.77 2.05
C LYS A 128 -17.96 -2.27 2.12
N GLY A 129 -17.60 -3.03 1.08
CA GLY A 129 -17.79 -4.49 1.04
C GLY A 129 -16.91 -5.26 2.04
N ILE A 130 -15.73 -4.74 2.41
CA ILE A 130 -14.92 -5.32 3.48
C ILE A 130 -15.57 -5.08 4.84
N ALA A 131 -15.91 -3.83 5.15
CA ALA A 131 -16.54 -3.48 6.42
C ALA A 131 -17.88 -4.21 6.62
N ALA A 132 -18.67 -4.38 5.55
CA ALA A 132 -19.92 -5.16 5.60
C ALA A 132 -19.66 -6.64 5.95
N ARG A 133 -18.64 -7.26 5.36
CA ARG A 133 -18.27 -8.65 5.67
C ARG A 133 -17.73 -8.81 7.10
N GLU A 134 -16.87 -7.90 7.55
CA GLU A 134 -16.38 -7.90 8.94
C GLU A 134 -17.55 -7.76 9.92
N TYR A 135 -18.41 -6.76 9.71
CA TYR A 135 -19.61 -6.54 10.52
C TYR A 135 -20.51 -7.78 10.58
N LEU A 136 -20.88 -8.35 9.43
CA LEU A 136 -21.75 -9.53 9.40
C LEU A 136 -21.08 -10.77 10.00
N GLY A 137 -19.76 -10.92 9.84
CA GLY A 137 -18.97 -11.98 10.46
C GLY A 137 -19.03 -11.93 11.98
N VAL A 138 -18.79 -10.76 12.56
CA VAL A 138 -18.90 -10.51 14.01
C VAL A 138 -20.31 -10.85 14.50
N LEU A 139 -21.35 -10.37 13.81
CA LEU A 139 -22.73 -10.68 14.20
C LEU A 139 -23.05 -12.18 14.13
N ALA A 140 -22.52 -12.89 13.14
CA ALA A 140 -22.70 -14.34 13.01
C ALA A 140 -22.03 -15.11 14.15
N GLU A 141 -20.78 -14.75 14.47
CA GLU A 141 -19.99 -15.36 15.55
C GLU A 141 -20.67 -15.21 16.91
N HIS A 142 -21.18 -14.01 17.19
CA HIS A 142 -21.91 -13.71 18.43
C HIS A 142 -23.38 -14.16 18.39
N ARG A 143 -23.82 -14.90 17.35
CA ARG A 143 -25.19 -15.43 17.18
C ARG A 143 -26.26 -14.34 17.25
N LEU A 144 -25.98 -13.19 16.64
CA LEU A 144 -26.86 -12.04 16.48
C LEU A 144 -27.59 -12.06 15.12
N LEU A 145 -27.21 -12.98 14.23
CA LEU A 145 -27.92 -13.30 12.99
C LEU A 145 -28.69 -14.62 13.11
N ARG A 146 -29.69 -14.80 12.24
CA ARG A 146 -30.44 -16.05 12.11
C ARG A 146 -29.50 -17.21 11.75
N ALA A 147 -29.68 -18.37 12.38
CA ALA A 147 -28.82 -19.52 12.12
C ALA A 147 -28.98 -20.06 10.69
N GLY A 148 -27.86 -20.52 10.10
CA GLY A 148 -27.83 -21.19 8.80
C GLY A 148 -27.99 -20.30 7.58
N ILE A 149 -27.89 -18.97 7.74
CA ILE A 149 -27.93 -18.02 6.62
C ILE A 149 -26.52 -17.78 6.05
N ASP A 150 -26.42 -17.64 4.72
CA ASP A 150 -25.18 -17.22 4.07
C ASP A 150 -24.99 -15.69 4.24
N LEU A 151 -23.81 -15.27 4.71
CA LEU A 151 -23.51 -13.85 4.93
C LEU A 151 -23.49 -13.06 3.63
N ALA A 152 -23.14 -13.68 2.50
CA ALA A 152 -23.19 -13.02 1.19
C ALA A 152 -24.64 -12.70 0.78
N ASP A 153 -25.57 -13.60 1.05
CA ASP A 153 -27.00 -13.39 0.80
C ASP A 153 -27.58 -12.31 1.74
N VAL A 154 -27.12 -12.28 2.99
CA VAL A 154 -27.48 -11.23 3.96
C VAL A 154 -27.01 -9.86 3.48
N ASP A 155 -25.74 -9.73 3.08
CA ASP A 155 -25.20 -8.46 2.58
C ASP A 155 -25.97 -7.99 1.35
N TYR A 156 -26.07 -8.84 0.32
CA TYR A 156 -26.81 -8.50 -0.89
C TYR A 156 -28.24 -8.07 -0.59
N GLY A 157 -28.95 -8.85 0.23
CA GLY A 157 -30.33 -8.58 0.59
C GLY A 157 -30.50 -7.29 1.40
N ILE A 158 -29.60 -7.01 2.35
CA ILE A 158 -29.58 -5.73 3.08
C ILE A 158 -29.37 -4.56 2.11
N GLN A 159 -28.39 -4.64 1.20
CA GLN A 159 -28.12 -3.57 0.25
C GLN A 159 -29.32 -3.33 -0.68
N ALA A 160 -29.93 -4.39 -1.21
CA ALA A 160 -31.08 -4.28 -2.10
C ALA A 160 -32.30 -3.65 -1.40
N VAL A 161 -32.58 -4.07 -0.17
CA VAL A 161 -33.66 -3.50 0.65
C VAL A 161 -33.35 -2.04 0.96
N ALA A 162 -32.17 -1.73 1.51
CA ALA A 162 -31.77 -0.37 1.83
C ALA A 162 -31.87 0.55 0.60
N TYR A 163 -31.35 0.12 -0.54
CA TYR A 163 -31.43 0.84 -1.81
C TYR A 163 -32.88 1.18 -2.19
N GLY A 164 -33.78 0.20 -2.13
CA GLY A 164 -35.21 0.41 -2.39
C GLY A 164 -35.81 1.46 -1.46
N PHE A 165 -35.48 1.43 -0.17
CA PHE A 165 -35.95 2.42 0.80
C PHE A 165 -35.39 3.81 0.51
N PHE A 166 -34.10 3.96 0.20
CA PHE A 166 -33.48 5.24 -0.15
C PHE A 166 -34.11 5.87 -1.41
N ALA A 167 -34.31 5.07 -2.45
CA ALA A 167 -34.80 5.52 -3.75
C ALA A 167 -36.34 5.64 -3.87
N SER A 168 -37.10 5.25 -2.83
CA SER A 168 -38.57 5.12 -2.94
C SER A 168 -39.36 6.43 -2.94
N GLU A 169 -38.85 7.52 -2.38
CA GLU A 169 -39.64 8.76 -2.15
C GLU A 169 -40.28 9.35 -3.41
N PRO A 170 -39.58 9.47 -4.57
CA PRO A 170 -40.20 10.01 -5.78
C PRO A 170 -41.35 9.15 -6.32
N LEU A 171 -41.34 7.85 -6.02
CA LEU A 171 -42.36 6.89 -6.46
C LEU A 171 -43.52 6.78 -5.47
N GLN A 172 -43.26 7.05 -4.19
CA GLN A 172 -44.22 6.90 -3.09
C GLN A 172 -44.13 8.08 -2.10
N PRO A 173 -44.53 9.29 -2.52
CA PRO A 173 -44.37 10.48 -1.70
C PRO A 173 -45.32 10.52 -0.49
N GLY A 174 -44.97 11.34 0.51
CA GLY A 174 -45.88 11.71 1.60
C GLY A 174 -45.81 10.82 2.84
N ARG A 175 -44.80 9.94 2.92
CA ARG A 175 -44.48 9.19 4.14
C ARG A 175 -43.43 9.96 4.96
N THR A 176 -43.59 9.98 6.28
CA THR A 176 -42.56 10.59 7.14
C THR A 176 -41.25 9.79 7.08
N LEU A 177 -40.14 10.47 7.33
CA LEU A 177 -38.82 9.85 7.31
C LEU A 177 -38.73 8.74 8.37
N GLU A 178 -39.26 8.99 9.56
CA GLU A 178 -39.33 8.04 10.68
C GLU A 178 -40.13 6.79 10.29
N TYR A 179 -41.28 6.96 9.62
CA TYR A 179 -42.07 5.82 9.16
C TYR A 179 -41.29 4.94 8.17
N ARG A 180 -40.60 5.54 7.20
CA ARG A 180 -39.78 4.81 6.22
C ARG A 180 -38.62 4.07 6.92
N ALA A 181 -37.97 4.72 7.88
CA ALA A 181 -36.91 4.12 8.68
C ALA A 181 -37.42 2.90 9.49
N ASP A 182 -38.60 3.03 10.11
CA ASP A 182 -39.22 1.96 10.89
C ASP A 182 -39.62 0.76 9.99
N GLN A 183 -40.10 1.02 8.77
CA GLN A 183 -40.40 -0.04 7.80
C GLN A 183 -39.13 -0.76 7.33
N LEU A 184 -38.05 -0.03 7.04
CA LEU A 184 -36.73 -0.61 6.71
C LEU A 184 -36.24 -1.53 7.83
N ALA A 185 -36.24 -1.02 9.07
CA ALA A 185 -35.85 -1.77 10.25
C ALA A 185 -36.70 -3.05 10.40
N GLY A 186 -38.01 -2.93 10.20
CA GLY A 186 -38.94 -4.06 10.31
C GLY A 186 -38.65 -5.17 9.30
N VAL A 187 -38.31 -4.84 8.06
CA VAL A 187 -37.95 -5.82 7.03
C VAL A 187 -36.66 -6.54 7.42
N VAL A 188 -35.62 -5.79 7.79
CA VAL A 188 -34.29 -6.34 8.13
C VAL A 188 -34.38 -7.26 9.35
N ARG A 189 -35.07 -6.82 10.42
CA ARG A 189 -35.24 -7.61 11.65
C ARG A 189 -35.87 -8.96 11.38
N ARG A 190 -36.96 -8.99 10.59
CA ARG A 190 -37.69 -10.23 10.29
C ARG A 190 -36.93 -11.15 9.33
N ALA A 191 -36.13 -10.59 8.44
CA ALA A 191 -35.40 -11.35 7.44
C ALA A 191 -34.15 -12.03 8.01
N TYR A 192 -33.33 -11.29 8.76
CA TYR A 192 -31.95 -11.70 9.05
C TYR A 192 -31.62 -11.91 10.52
N GLU A 193 -32.45 -11.43 11.45
CA GLU A 193 -32.17 -11.55 12.89
C GLU A 193 -32.93 -12.72 13.54
N PRO A 194 -32.46 -13.20 14.71
CA PRO A 194 -33.18 -14.20 15.49
C PRO A 194 -34.61 -13.76 15.86
N ALA A 195 -35.55 -14.70 15.83
CA ALA A 195 -36.95 -14.44 16.15
C ALA A 195 -37.14 -13.97 17.61
N GLU A 196 -36.40 -14.58 18.53
CA GLU A 196 -36.28 -14.14 19.91
C GLU A 196 -35.12 -13.16 20.04
N ALA A 197 -35.33 -12.08 20.79
CA ALA A 197 -34.30 -11.05 20.98
C ALA A 197 -33.06 -11.67 21.67
N PRO A 198 -31.86 -11.54 21.07
CA PRO A 198 -30.63 -11.99 21.71
C PRO A 198 -30.38 -11.27 23.05
N ALA A 199 -29.69 -11.95 23.97
CA ALA A 199 -29.31 -11.38 25.25
C ALA A 199 -28.33 -10.20 25.08
N ALA A 200 -28.43 -9.21 25.96
CA ALA A 200 -27.66 -7.95 25.87
C ALA A 200 -26.14 -8.18 25.90
N GLU A 201 -25.68 -9.22 26.59
CA GLU A 201 -24.29 -9.61 26.74
C GLU A 201 -23.64 -9.97 25.40
N ARG A 202 -24.40 -10.51 24.45
CA ARG A 202 -23.89 -10.83 23.11
C ARG A 202 -23.60 -9.57 22.30
N TYR A 203 -24.45 -8.56 22.44
CA TYR A 203 -24.21 -7.25 21.84
C TYR A 203 -23.01 -6.56 22.47
N LEU A 204 -22.88 -6.64 23.81
CA LEU A 204 -21.74 -6.09 24.53
C LEU A 204 -20.41 -6.73 24.07
N ALA A 205 -20.40 -8.05 23.87
CA ALA A 205 -19.22 -8.77 23.37
C ALA A 205 -18.87 -8.41 21.92
N ALA A 206 -19.87 -8.24 21.04
CA ALA A 206 -19.68 -7.88 19.64
C ALA A 206 -19.30 -6.41 19.41
N ALA A 207 -19.70 -5.51 20.30
CA ALA A 207 -19.63 -4.07 20.08
C ALA A 207 -18.21 -3.52 19.76
N PRO A 208 -17.12 -3.95 20.43
CA PRO A 208 -15.78 -3.46 20.10
C PRO A 208 -15.36 -3.77 18.66
N GLU A 209 -15.67 -4.97 18.18
CA GLU A 209 -15.34 -5.42 16.82
C GLU A 209 -16.21 -4.73 15.76
N VAL A 210 -17.51 -4.54 16.05
CA VAL A 210 -18.42 -3.75 15.19
C VAL A 210 -17.98 -2.29 15.09
N VAL A 211 -17.59 -1.69 16.22
CA VAL A 211 -17.04 -0.32 16.26
C VAL A 211 -15.77 -0.26 15.41
N ALA A 212 -14.87 -1.23 15.52
CA ALA A 212 -13.65 -1.26 14.72
C ALA A 212 -13.96 -1.32 13.21
N ALA A 213 -14.89 -2.18 12.79
CA ALA A 213 -15.30 -2.29 11.38
C ALA A 213 -15.91 -0.99 10.83
N PHE A 214 -16.77 -0.32 11.60
CA PHE A 214 -17.37 0.95 11.19
C PHE A 214 -16.39 2.12 11.21
N THR A 215 -15.47 2.18 12.19
CA THR A 215 -14.39 3.17 12.22
C THR A 215 -13.49 3.03 10.99
N LYS A 216 -13.04 1.80 10.66
CA LYS A 216 -12.26 1.53 9.44
C LYS A 216 -12.95 2.04 8.18
N LEU A 217 -14.27 1.88 8.10
CA LEU A 217 -15.06 2.38 6.97
C LEU A 217 -15.11 3.91 6.96
N ALA A 218 -15.35 4.54 8.11
CA ALA A 218 -15.33 6.00 8.23
C ALA A 218 -13.97 6.57 7.80
N ASP A 219 -12.86 5.94 8.18
CA ASP A 219 -11.52 6.35 7.77
C ASP A 219 -11.27 6.21 6.28
N ALA A 220 -11.81 5.16 5.64
CA ALA A 220 -11.75 5.02 4.18
C ALA A 220 -12.49 6.17 3.48
N PHE A 221 -13.64 6.59 4.02
CA PHE A 221 -14.36 7.76 3.54
C PHE A 221 -13.58 9.06 3.78
N ARG A 222 -12.95 9.25 4.95
CA ARG A 222 -12.08 10.41 5.22
C ARG A 222 -10.91 10.49 4.25
N ARG A 223 -10.22 9.37 4.00
CA ARG A 223 -9.14 9.29 3.00
C ARG A 223 -9.61 9.67 1.60
N THR A 224 -10.82 9.26 1.23
CA THR A 224 -11.44 9.66 -0.04
C THR A 224 -11.75 11.16 -0.07
N ALA A 225 -12.18 11.74 1.05
CA ALA A 225 -12.52 13.16 1.16
C ALA A 225 -11.29 14.08 1.10
N TYR A 226 -10.24 13.76 1.84
CA TYR A 226 -9.11 14.66 2.07
C TYR A 226 -7.80 14.19 1.42
N GLY A 227 -7.79 13.01 0.79
CA GLY A 227 -6.55 12.39 0.30
C GLY A 227 -5.57 12.12 1.46
N PRO A 228 -4.25 12.21 1.23
CA PRO A 228 -3.24 12.05 2.29
C PRO A 228 -3.34 13.10 3.43
N ALA A 229 -4.22 14.10 3.31
CA ALA A 229 -4.48 15.08 4.36
C ALA A 229 -5.47 14.56 5.43
N ALA A 230 -6.21 13.47 5.17
CA ALA A 230 -7.11 12.83 6.15
C ALA A 230 -6.36 12.34 7.40
N ASP A 231 -5.12 11.92 7.20
CA ASP A 231 -4.23 11.39 8.24
C ASP A 231 -3.71 12.50 9.20
N LEU A 232 -4.16 13.75 9.06
CA LEU A 232 -3.59 14.91 9.75
C LEU A 232 -4.45 15.50 10.88
N GLU A 233 -5.77 15.22 10.96
CA GLU A 233 -6.67 15.90 11.90
C GLU A 233 -7.16 15.06 13.10
N GLU A 234 -7.25 13.73 13.00
CA GLU A 234 -7.86 12.90 14.07
C GLU A 234 -6.87 12.18 15.00
N GLY A 235 -5.56 12.46 14.90
CA GLY A 235 -4.58 11.77 15.76
C GLY A 235 -4.44 10.27 15.45
N HIS A 236 -4.99 9.79 14.33
CA HIS A 236 -4.53 8.57 13.69
C HIS A 236 -3.17 8.86 13.06
N PRO A 237 -2.11 8.11 13.41
CA PRO A 237 -0.82 8.31 12.78
C PRO A 237 -0.95 8.07 11.27
N MET A 238 -0.42 9.00 10.46
CA MET A 238 -0.16 8.74 9.04
C MET A 238 0.49 7.37 8.89
N ALA A 239 0.06 6.58 7.91
CA ALA A 239 0.72 5.32 7.59
C ALA A 239 2.21 5.59 7.42
N ASP A 240 3.01 5.01 8.34
CA ASP A 240 4.44 5.25 8.46
C ASP A 240 5.17 4.74 7.22
N ILE A 241 4.71 3.60 6.70
CA ILE A 241 5.16 2.98 5.45
C ILE A 241 4.41 3.58 4.24
N THR A 242 5.19 4.07 3.28
CA THR A 242 4.72 4.92 2.17
C THR A 242 4.90 4.31 0.79
N GLY A 243 5.62 3.20 0.67
CA GLY A 243 5.91 2.57 -0.61
C GLY A 243 7.01 1.53 -0.53
N ILE A 244 7.50 1.13 -1.70
CA ILE A 244 8.67 0.27 -1.86
C ILE A 244 9.89 1.17 -2.02
N HIS A 245 10.88 1.02 -1.14
CA HIS A 245 12.15 1.73 -1.23
C HIS A 245 13.09 1.00 -2.19
N HIS A 246 13.26 -0.32 -2.04
CA HIS A 246 14.02 -1.12 -2.99
C HIS A 246 13.72 -2.62 -2.87
N ILE A 247 14.11 -3.33 -3.93
CA ILE A 247 14.34 -4.78 -3.86
C ILE A 247 15.82 -5.06 -4.08
N GLY A 248 16.32 -6.13 -3.49
CA GLY A 248 17.70 -6.58 -3.68
C GLY A 248 17.76 -8.02 -4.20
N LEU A 249 18.46 -8.21 -5.31
CA LEU A 249 18.74 -9.49 -5.92
C LEU A 249 20.12 -9.97 -5.47
N ILE A 250 20.16 -11.17 -4.91
CA ILE A 250 21.42 -11.84 -4.56
C ILE A 250 21.82 -12.70 -5.76
N VAL A 251 23.02 -12.46 -6.28
CA VAL A 251 23.54 -13.07 -7.51
C VAL A 251 24.86 -13.81 -7.25
N ARG A 252 25.14 -14.85 -8.05
CA ARG A 252 26.38 -15.63 -7.94
C ARG A 252 27.57 -14.93 -8.57
N ASP A 253 27.34 -14.20 -9.66
CA ASP A 253 28.38 -13.57 -10.48
C ASP A 253 27.98 -12.12 -10.80
N MET A 254 28.75 -11.17 -10.28
CA MET A 254 28.48 -9.74 -10.45
C MET A 254 28.67 -9.28 -11.91
N ASP A 255 29.67 -9.80 -12.63
CA ASP A 255 29.89 -9.43 -14.04
C ASP A 255 28.74 -9.93 -14.92
N ALA A 256 28.28 -11.16 -14.69
CA ALA A 256 27.11 -11.70 -15.36
C ALA A 256 25.85 -10.89 -15.06
N ALA A 257 25.65 -10.48 -13.80
CA ALA A 257 24.50 -9.69 -13.39
C ALA A 257 24.51 -8.28 -14.00
N LEU A 258 25.65 -7.59 -14.01
CA LEU A 258 25.84 -6.30 -14.68
C LEU A 258 25.50 -6.40 -16.16
N ASN A 259 26.02 -7.43 -16.85
CA ASN A 259 25.76 -7.63 -18.28
C ASN A 259 24.27 -7.92 -18.55
N ALA A 260 23.64 -8.77 -17.73
CA ALA A 260 22.22 -9.08 -17.83
C ALA A 260 21.37 -7.82 -17.68
N TYR A 261 21.55 -7.03 -16.61
CA TYR A 261 20.74 -5.85 -16.36
C TYR A 261 21.01 -4.70 -17.36
N ARG A 262 22.26 -4.54 -17.83
CA ARG A 262 22.57 -3.61 -18.93
C ARG A 262 21.87 -4.02 -20.23
N ARG A 263 21.85 -5.31 -20.56
CA ARG A 263 21.10 -5.86 -21.70
C ARG A 263 19.60 -5.60 -21.56
N LEU A 264 19.03 -5.74 -20.37
CA LEU A 264 17.63 -5.38 -20.10
C LEU A 264 17.36 -3.86 -20.16
N GLY A 265 18.38 -3.04 -20.40
CA GLY A 265 18.28 -1.61 -20.59
C GLY A 265 18.26 -0.82 -19.28
N PHE A 266 18.75 -1.38 -18.17
CA PHE A 266 19.01 -0.63 -16.95
C PHE A 266 20.41 -0.03 -16.98
N HIS A 267 20.53 1.26 -16.64
CA HIS A 267 21.80 1.82 -16.23
C HIS A 267 22.19 1.26 -14.86
N VAL A 268 23.35 0.59 -14.78
CA VAL A 268 23.95 0.10 -13.55
C VAL A 268 25.44 0.47 -13.53
N GLY A 269 25.86 1.14 -12.46
CA GLY A 269 27.22 1.60 -12.27
C GLY A 269 28.20 0.49 -11.87
N PRO A 270 29.50 0.81 -11.74
CA PRO A 270 30.48 -0.14 -11.22
C PRO A 270 30.11 -0.59 -9.80
N PRO A 271 30.29 -1.88 -9.47
CA PRO A 271 29.92 -2.39 -8.17
C PRO A 271 30.92 -1.94 -7.09
N ALA A 272 30.40 -1.62 -5.92
CA ALA A 272 31.19 -1.26 -4.75
C ALA A 272 31.29 -2.44 -3.78
N PHE A 273 32.51 -2.80 -3.38
CA PHE A 273 32.75 -3.86 -2.40
C PHE A 273 33.39 -3.27 -1.13
N PRO A 274 32.82 -3.52 0.06
CA PRO A 274 33.48 -3.15 1.29
C PRO A 274 34.78 -3.92 1.42
N ALA A 275 35.80 -3.27 1.98
CA ALA A 275 37.13 -3.84 2.09
C ALA A 275 37.71 -3.64 3.49
N LEU A 276 38.33 -4.68 4.03
CA LEU A 276 39.01 -4.68 5.32
C LEU A 276 40.35 -5.39 5.20
N PRO A 277 41.40 -4.93 5.90
CA PRO A 277 42.65 -5.68 5.98
C PRO A 277 42.45 -6.98 6.78
N ARG A 278 43.30 -7.99 6.55
CA ARG A 278 43.28 -9.23 7.36
C ARG A 278 43.90 -8.99 8.73
N THR A 279 45.02 -8.27 8.76
CA THR A 279 45.66 -7.80 9.98
C THR A 279 45.90 -6.28 9.90
N PRO A 280 45.97 -5.57 11.04
CA PRO A 280 46.24 -4.13 11.05
C PRO A 280 47.47 -3.73 10.21
N GLY A 281 47.29 -2.75 9.32
CA GLY A 281 48.37 -2.22 8.46
C GLY A 281 48.58 -2.94 7.13
N GLU A 282 47.89 -4.07 6.87
CA GLU A 282 47.90 -4.70 5.54
C GLU A 282 47.00 -3.97 4.53
N PRO A 283 47.20 -4.18 3.21
CA PRO A 283 46.26 -3.70 2.20
C PRO A 283 44.86 -4.30 2.41
N PRO A 284 43.78 -3.52 2.28
CA PRO A 284 42.43 -4.02 2.47
C PRO A 284 42.03 -4.99 1.35
N GLU A 285 41.37 -6.09 1.72
CA GLU A 285 40.78 -7.06 0.80
C GLU A 285 39.25 -6.98 0.81
N PRO A 286 38.57 -7.36 -0.30
CA PRO A 286 37.12 -7.41 -0.34
C PRO A 286 36.57 -8.31 0.77
N VAL A 287 35.52 -7.85 1.44
CA VAL A 287 34.81 -8.60 2.48
C VAL A 287 33.31 -8.44 2.31
N GLY A 288 32.52 -9.32 2.91
CA GLY A 288 31.06 -9.15 2.94
C GLY A 288 30.41 -9.41 1.59
N ALA A 289 29.59 -8.46 1.15
CA ALA A 289 28.95 -8.47 -0.15
C ALA A 289 29.12 -7.08 -0.79
N GLY A 290 29.37 -7.06 -2.09
CA GLY A 290 29.36 -5.83 -2.88
C GLY A 290 28.06 -5.66 -3.62
N ASN A 291 27.73 -4.41 -3.95
CA ASN A 291 26.48 -4.06 -4.60
C ASN A 291 26.65 -3.05 -5.72
N THR A 292 25.65 -2.99 -6.58
CA THR A 292 25.39 -1.89 -7.52
C THR A 292 23.88 -1.67 -7.61
N HIS A 293 23.47 -0.50 -8.09
CA HIS A 293 22.07 -0.10 -8.14
C HIS A 293 21.65 0.25 -9.56
N ALA A 294 20.41 -0.12 -9.91
CA ALA A 294 19.63 0.51 -10.96
C ALA A 294 18.69 1.52 -10.28
N ASP A 295 19.09 2.80 -10.28
CA ASP A 295 18.45 3.86 -9.52
C ASP A 295 17.25 4.51 -10.23
N PHE A 296 16.13 4.64 -9.52
CA PHE A 296 14.98 5.45 -9.90
C PHE A 296 14.84 6.65 -8.95
N PRO A 297 14.01 7.67 -9.27
CA PRO A 297 13.91 8.88 -8.46
C PRO A 297 13.58 8.64 -6.97
N ARG A 298 12.81 7.60 -6.65
CA ARG A 298 12.34 7.29 -5.28
C ARG A 298 12.59 5.85 -4.84
N SER A 299 13.16 5.02 -5.70
CA SER A 299 13.39 3.59 -5.42
C SER A 299 14.54 3.06 -6.24
N PHE A 300 15.03 1.84 -6.00
CA PHE A 300 16.03 1.22 -6.86
C PHE A 300 15.94 -0.29 -6.85
N ILE A 301 16.59 -0.93 -7.82
CA ILE A 301 16.90 -2.37 -7.78
C ILE A 301 18.37 -2.51 -7.39
N GLU A 302 18.64 -3.26 -6.32
CA GLU A 302 19.99 -3.59 -5.90
C GLU A 302 20.41 -4.94 -6.48
N LEU A 303 21.59 -5.00 -7.09
CA LEU A 303 22.27 -6.24 -7.44
C LEU A 303 23.40 -6.44 -6.43
N LEU A 304 23.40 -7.59 -5.76
CA LEU A 304 24.31 -7.87 -4.65
C LEU A 304 24.99 -9.23 -4.84
N ALA A 305 26.32 -9.25 -4.77
CA ALA A 305 27.12 -10.47 -4.85
C ALA A 305 28.03 -10.59 -3.63
N LEU A 306 28.26 -11.82 -3.18
CA LEU A 306 29.26 -12.09 -2.14
C LEU A 306 30.64 -11.66 -2.64
N ALA A 307 31.43 -11.04 -1.75
CA ALA A 307 32.74 -10.54 -2.09
C ALA A 307 33.66 -11.69 -2.56
N PRO A 308 34.17 -11.67 -3.79
CA PRO A 308 35.06 -12.70 -4.28
C PRO A 308 36.49 -12.45 -3.79
N GLU A 309 37.40 -13.37 -4.09
CA GLU A 309 38.83 -13.08 -4.02
C GLU A 309 39.17 -11.86 -4.90
N ARG A 310 40.16 -11.05 -4.48
CA ARG A 310 40.49 -9.78 -5.14
C ARG A 310 40.77 -9.88 -6.64
N ASN A 311 41.29 -11.01 -7.10
CA ASN A 311 41.60 -11.31 -8.51
C ASN A 311 40.37 -11.65 -9.37
N ARG A 312 39.19 -11.81 -8.76
CA ARG A 312 37.91 -12.14 -9.39
C ARG A 312 36.90 -11.00 -9.29
N LEU A 313 37.32 -9.82 -8.83
CA LEU A 313 36.49 -8.64 -8.89
C LEU A 313 36.27 -8.19 -10.34
N PRO A 314 35.10 -7.63 -10.65
CA PRO A 314 34.87 -6.88 -11.89
C PRO A 314 35.96 -5.83 -12.10
N ALA A 315 36.36 -5.61 -13.36
CA ALA A 315 37.50 -4.76 -13.69
C ALA A 315 37.32 -3.30 -13.25
N ASP A 316 36.08 -2.81 -13.21
CA ASP A 316 35.69 -1.47 -12.78
C ASP A 316 35.24 -1.41 -11.31
N ALA A 317 35.30 -2.51 -10.57
CA ALA A 317 34.84 -2.57 -9.18
C ALA A 317 35.58 -1.58 -8.27
N VAL A 318 34.81 -0.90 -7.42
CA VAL A 318 35.33 0.06 -6.44
C VAL A 318 35.48 -0.65 -5.09
N LEU A 319 36.70 -0.69 -4.57
CA LEU A 319 36.93 -1.11 -3.18
C LEU A 319 36.66 0.07 -2.25
N VAL A 320 35.83 -0.16 -1.22
CA VAL A 320 35.47 0.83 -0.21
C VAL A 320 36.10 0.41 1.13
N PRO A 321 37.28 0.96 1.49
CA PRO A 321 37.93 0.62 2.75
C PRO A 321 37.06 1.06 3.93
N LEU A 322 36.69 0.10 4.79
CA LEU A 322 35.97 0.39 6.02
C LEU A 322 36.96 0.83 7.10
N SER A 323 36.68 1.96 7.76
CA SER A 323 37.48 2.43 8.88
C SER A 323 37.06 1.70 10.16
N VAL A 324 37.90 0.79 10.64
CA VAL A 324 37.66 -0.01 11.85
C VAL A 324 38.89 0.09 12.75
N PRO A 325 38.73 0.37 14.06
CA PRO A 325 39.84 0.33 15.01
C PRO A 325 40.54 -1.05 15.02
N ASP A 326 41.86 -1.07 15.15
CA ASP A 326 42.66 -2.31 15.08
C ASP A 326 42.21 -3.37 16.11
N ASP A 327 41.81 -2.94 17.30
CA ASP A 327 41.30 -3.80 18.38
C ASP A 327 39.88 -4.35 18.11
N GLN A 328 39.17 -3.78 17.14
CA GLN A 328 37.82 -4.18 16.73
C GLN A 328 37.78 -4.93 15.40
N LEU A 329 38.93 -5.06 14.71
CA LEU A 329 39.01 -5.64 13.37
C LEU A 329 38.49 -7.09 13.34
N ASP A 330 38.98 -7.95 14.24
CA ASP A 330 38.58 -9.36 14.31
C ASP A 330 37.09 -9.53 14.61
N ALA A 331 36.57 -8.75 15.56
CA ALA A 331 35.15 -8.76 15.91
C ALA A 331 34.27 -8.33 14.73
N THR A 332 34.68 -7.28 14.01
CA THR A 332 33.96 -6.80 12.83
C THR A 332 33.97 -7.84 11.71
N ARG A 333 35.11 -8.49 11.45
CA ARG A 333 35.20 -9.59 10.46
C ARG A 333 34.33 -10.78 10.83
N ALA A 334 34.21 -11.12 12.11
CA ALA A 334 33.31 -12.18 12.58
C ALA A 334 31.83 -11.83 12.34
N VAL A 335 31.43 -10.57 12.56
CA VAL A 335 30.08 -10.08 12.25
C VAL A 335 29.81 -10.18 10.75
N ILE A 336 30.73 -9.68 9.92
CA ILE A 336 30.60 -9.74 8.45
C ILE A 336 30.47 -11.19 7.97
N THR A 337 31.29 -12.10 8.51
CA THR A 337 31.23 -13.54 8.17
C THR A 337 29.84 -14.12 8.45
N ARG A 338 29.24 -13.78 9.58
CA ARG A 338 27.88 -14.23 9.93
C ARG A 338 26.82 -13.67 8.97
N THR A 339 26.91 -12.37 8.63
CA THR A 339 26.00 -11.75 7.65
C THR A 339 26.13 -12.40 6.27
N VAL A 340 27.36 -12.70 5.84
CA VAL A 340 27.65 -13.41 4.58
C VAL A 340 27.03 -14.81 4.58
N ALA A 341 27.13 -15.55 5.69
CA ALA A 341 26.54 -16.88 5.79
C ALA A 341 25.01 -16.86 5.56
N ASN A 342 24.31 -15.84 6.08
CA ASN A 342 22.88 -15.69 5.87
C ASN A 342 22.54 -15.40 4.39
N LEU A 343 23.32 -14.53 3.74
CA LEU A 343 23.16 -14.22 2.31
C LEU A 343 23.49 -15.43 1.43
N ALA A 344 24.54 -16.17 1.75
CA ALA A 344 24.94 -17.40 1.06
C ALA A 344 23.84 -18.46 1.15
N ALA A 345 23.24 -18.65 2.33
CA ALA A 345 22.13 -19.59 2.50
C ALA A 345 20.92 -19.25 1.62
N ARG A 346 20.66 -17.96 1.35
CA ARG A 346 19.59 -17.54 0.43
C ARG A 346 19.96 -17.79 -1.02
N LEU A 347 21.20 -17.47 -1.39
CA LEU A 347 21.73 -17.74 -2.73
C LEU A 347 21.76 -19.25 -3.05
N ASP A 348 21.95 -20.11 -2.05
CA ASP A 348 21.88 -21.56 -2.18
C ASP A 348 20.46 -22.06 -2.50
N VAL A 349 19.42 -21.36 -2.04
CA VAL A 349 18.03 -21.66 -2.44
C VAL A 349 17.83 -21.28 -3.90
N ALA A 350 18.09 -20.02 -4.25
CA ALA A 350 17.99 -19.53 -5.63
C ALA A 350 18.74 -18.21 -5.80
N GLU A 351 19.18 -17.94 -7.03
CA GLU A 351 19.51 -16.58 -7.46
C GLU A 351 18.21 -15.79 -7.66
N GLY A 352 18.18 -14.52 -7.24
CA GLY A 352 17.01 -13.64 -7.38
C GLY A 352 16.75 -12.73 -6.19
N ALA A 353 15.56 -12.15 -6.15
CA ALA A 353 15.16 -11.18 -5.15
C ALA A 353 14.97 -11.85 -3.78
N HIS A 354 15.76 -11.40 -2.80
CA HIS A 354 15.72 -11.89 -1.41
C HIS A 354 15.65 -10.74 -0.40
N ILE A 355 15.65 -9.49 -0.87
CA ILE A 355 15.60 -8.30 -0.03
C ILE A 355 14.41 -7.47 -0.48
N LEU A 356 13.56 -7.09 0.47
CA LEU A 356 12.44 -6.16 0.30
C LEU A 356 12.52 -5.10 1.38
N VAL A 357 12.69 -3.84 0.96
CA VAL A 357 12.69 -2.73 1.89
C VAL A 357 11.61 -1.74 1.51
N PHE A 358 10.76 -1.42 2.47
CA PHE A 358 9.72 -0.42 2.34
C PHE A 358 10.25 0.98 2.67
N ALA A 359 9.67 1.99 2.05
CA ALA A 359 9.94 3.37 2.41
C ALA A 359 9.16 3.73 3.69
N THR A 360 9.83 4.34 4.66
CA THR A 360 9.19 4.94 5.84
C THR A 360 9.53 6.43 5.93
N ARG A 361 8.63 7.22 6.51
CA ARG A 361 8.91 8.65 6.79
C ARG A 361 9.73 8.86 8.05
N ASP A 362 9.65 7.91 8.99
CA ASP A 362 10.27 8.01 10.30
C ASP A 362 10.52 6.59 10.84
N ALA A 363 11.79 6.18 10.81
CA ALA A 363 12.20 4.86 11.26
C ALA A 363 11.92 4.63 12.76
N ASP A 364 11.98 5.68 13.60
CA ASP A 364 11.68 5.56 15.02
C ASP A 364 10.18 5.35 15.26
N ALA A 365 9.34 6.03 14.48
CA ALA A 365 7.89 5.83 14.54
C ALA A 365 7.50 4.42 14.09
N THR A 366 8.13 3.90 13.03
CA THR A 366 7.93 2.52 12.59
C THR A 366 8.40 1.51 13.64
N ALA A 367 9.57 1.73 14.24
CA ALA A 367 10.08 0.88 15.32
C ALA A 367 9.10 0.82 16.50
N ALA A 368 8.63 1.97 16.97
CA ALA A 368 7.69 2.04 18.09
C ALA A 368 6.36 1.34 17.78
N ARG A 369 5.86 1.46 16.55
CA ARG A 369 4.65 0.75 16.11
C ARG A 369 4.87 -0.76 16.03
N TRP A 370 5.98 -1.20 15.44
CA TRP A 370 6.35 -2.61 15.38
C TRP A 370 6.49 -3.22 16.77
N GLU A 371 7.11 -2.50 17.72
CA GLU A 371 7.20 -2.93 19.12
C GLU A 371 5.81 -3.05 19.77
N ALA A 372 4.91 -2.08 19.54
CA ALA A 372 3.53 -2.14 20.05
C ALA A 372 2.70 -3.31 19.49
N GLU A 373 2.96 -3.71 18.25
CA GLU A 373 2.34 -4.84 17.55
C GLU A 373 3.04 -6.20 17.82
N GLY A 374 4.07 -6.20 18.67
CA GLY A 374 4.85 -7.39 19.01
C GLY A 374 5.71 -7.94 17.86
N ILE A 375 6.11 -7.09 16.92
CA ILE A 375 6.99 -7.43 15.80
C ILE A 375 8.45 -7.24 16.26
N GLY A 376 9.22 -8.32 16.29
CA GLY A 376 10.66 -8.26 16.53
C GLY A 376 11.39 -7.50 15.44
N HIS A 377 12.30 -6.58 15.81
CA HIS A 377 13.04 -5.77 14.84
C HIS A 377 14.46 -5.46 15.31
N SER A 378 15.31 -5.08 14.36
CA SER A 378 16.76 -4.93 14.53
C SER A 378 17.23 -3.74 15.37
N GLY A 379 16.28 -2.94 15.88
CA GLY A 379 16.47 -1.52 16.24
C GLY A 379 16.74 -0.62 15.04
N VAL A 380 16.52 0.69 15.20
CA VAL A 380 16.85 1.70 14.18
C VAL A 380 18.37 1.81 14.04
N ARG A 381 18.86 1.74 12.80
CA ARG A 381 20.29 1.83 12.45
C ARG A 381 20.49 2.93 11.43
N ALA A 382 21.65 3.58 11.48
CA ALA A 382 22.07 4.53 10.47
C ALA A 382 23.00 3.84 9.45
N ALA A 383 22.85 4.19 8.19
CA ALA A 383 23.76 3.87 7.10
C ALA A 383 23.98 5.09 6.22
N GLN A 384 25.01 5.03 5.38
CA GLN A 384 25.27 6.05 4.37
C GLN A 384 25.04 5.45 2.99
N ARG A 385 24.18 6.09 2.21
CA ARG A 385 23.93 5.74 0.81
C ARG A 385 24.72 6.67 -0.10
N PRO A 386 25.63 6.16 -0.93
CA PRO A 386 26.27 6.97 -1.96
C PRO A 386 25.28 7.34 -3.07
N LEU A 387 25.21 8.63 -3.39
CA LEU A 387 24.40 9.18 -4.49
C LEU A 387 25.32 9.93 -5.46
N ALA A 388 25.24 9.60 -6.74
CA ALA A 388 25.97 10.32 -7.78
C ALA A 388 25.27 11.66 -8.07
N THR A 389 25.99 12.78 -7.95
CA THR A 389 25.51 14.11 -8.30
C THR A 389 26.44 14.78 -9.31
N ALA A 390 26.08 15.96 -9.81
CA ALA A 390 26.94 16.75 -10.69
C ALA A 390 28.30 17.13 -10.05
N GLU A 391 28.36 17.14 -8.72
CA GLU A 391 29.54 17.54 -7.92
C GLU A 391 30.38 16.32 -7.50
N GLY A 392 29.95 15.10 -7.85
CA GLY A 392 30.59 13.84 -7.47
C GLY A 392 29.66 12.96 -6.61
N THR A 393 30.22 11.95 -5.96
CA THR A 393 29.45 11.07 -5.06
C THR A 393 29.26 11.73 -3.69
N VAL A 394 28.00 11.91 -3.29
CA VAL A 394 27.61 12.44 -1.97
C VAL A 394 27.07 11.29 -1.12
N LEU A 395 27.48 11.21 0.16
CA LEU A 395 26.98 10.23 1.10
C LEU A 395 25.74 10.78 1.81
N ALA A 396 24.58 10.20 1.54
CA ALA A 396 23.33 10.54 2.22
C ALA A 396 23.13 9.67 3.46
N ASP A 397 22.90 10.30 4.61
CA ASP A 397 22.53 9.58 5.83
C ASP A 397 21.10 9.04 5.67
N VAL A 398 20.94 7.74 5.89
CA VAL A 398 19.66 7.03 5.84
C VAL A 398 19.49 6.19 7.10
N ARG A 399 18.27 6.12 7.63
CA ARG A 399 17.95 5.28 8.78
C ARG A 399 17.07 4.12 8.34
N PHE A 400 17.30 2.95 8.90
CA PHE A 400 16.58 1.74 8.53
C PHE A 400 16.45 0.79 9.72
N LEU A 401 15.51 -0.15 9.62
CA LEU A 401 15.39 -1.28 10.51
C LEU A 401 14.86 -2.49 9.74
N ASP A 402 15.32 -3.67 10.13
CA ASP A 402 14.90 -4.95 9.56
C ASP A 402 13.95 -5.65 10.53
N VAL A 403 13.01 -6.43 9.98
CA VAL A 403 12.24 -7.40 10.75
C VAL A 403 13.19 -8.48 11.25
N ASP A 404 13.23 -8.69 12.56
CA ASP A 404 14.18 -9.56 13.24
C ASP A 404 13.44 -10.74 13.88
N GLU A 405 13.26 -11.81 13.10
CA GLU A 405 12.71 -13.08 13.58
C GLU A 405 13.82 -14.12 13.80
N THR A 406 14.05 -15.04 12.85
CA THR A 406 15.03 -16.12 13.00
C THR A 406 16.33 -15.71 12.33
N ALA A 407 17.37 -15.45 13.13
CA ALA A 407 18.70 -15.03 12.65
C ALA A 407 18.69 -13.75 11.79
N GLY A 408 17.78 -12.80 12.07
CA GLY A 408 17.69 -11.53 11.34
C GLY A 408 16.98 -11.59 9.99
N MET A 409 16.23 -12.65 9.70
CA MET A 409 15.45 -12.80 8.46
C MET A 409 14.07 -13.40 8.72
N VAL A 410 13.15 -13.14 7.78
CA VAL A 410 11.86 -13.80 7.66
C VAL A 410 11.92 -14.90 6.59
N PRO A 411 10.91 -15.80 6.48
CA PRO A 411 10.94 -16.88 5.48
C PRO A 411 11.17 -16.38 4.04
N GLU A 412 10.59 -15.25 3.67
CA GLU A 412 10.66 -14.62 2.34
C GLU A 412 12.03 -13.99 2.02
N GLY A 413 12.89 -13.80 3.02
CA GLY A 413 14.18 -13.13 2.89
C GLY A 413 14.40 -12.03 3.93
N ARG A 414 15.15 -11.00 3.56
CA ARG A 414 15.34 -9.80 4.38
C ARG A 414 14.20 -8.82 4.10
N VAL A 415 13.39 -8.54 5.10
CA VAL A 415 12.30 -7.55 5.02
C VAL A 415 12.57 -6.44 6.01
N GLY A 416 12.47 -5.18 5.57
CA GLY A 416 12.75 -4.04 6.42
C GLY A 416 12.07 -2.77 5.94
N VAL A 417 12.36 -1.66 6.62
CA VAL A 417 11.98 -0.31 6.20
C VAL A 417 13.20 0.60 6.22
N ALA A 418 13.23 1.59 5.34
CA ALA A 418 14.27 2.61 5.29
C ALA A 418 13.66 3.98 5.00
N GLU A 419 14.26 5.01 5.58
CA GLU A 419 13.98 6.40 5.23
C GLU A 419 14.59 6.73 3.87
N ASP A 420 13.85 7.53 3.10
CA ASP A 420 14.39 8.13 1.89
C ASP A 420 15.57 9.04 2.23
N ALA A 421 16.56 9.08 1.33
CA ALA A 421 17.59 10.12 1.39
C ALA A 421 16.95 11.52 1.34
N PRO A 422 17.62 12.56 1.88
CA PRO A 422 17.13 13.93 1.83
C PRO A 422 16.68 14.32 0.42
N ALA A 423 15.50 14.93 0.30
CA ALA A 423 14.86 15.22 -0.98
C ALA A 423 15.77 16.03 -1.93
N GLU A 424 16.51 17.00 -1.39
CA GLU A 424 17.47 17.82 -2.15
C GLU A 424 18.56 16.97 -2.82
N LEU A 425 19.00 15.89 -2.17
CA LEU A 425 20.00 14.98 -2.73
C LEU A 425 19.41 14.02 -3.76
N LEU A 426 18.16 13.57 -3.55
CA LEU A 426 17.44 12.77 -4.54
C LEU A 426 17.16 13.58 -5.81
N ASP A 427 16.77 14.85 -5.68
CA ASP A 427 16.52 15.74 -6.81
C ASP A 427 17.80 16.06 -7.60
N ALA A 428 18.96 16.05 -6.93
CA ALA A 428 20.27 16.25 -7.54
C ALA A 428 20.91 14.96 -8.10
N GLN A 429 20.26 13.80 -7.91
CA GLN A 429 20.81 12.51 -8.30
C GLN A 429 20.90 12.37 -9.83
N GLN A 430 22.03 11.86 -10.29
CA GLN A 430 22.31 11.53 -11.69
C GLN A 430 22.25 10.02 -11.93
N GLY A 431 22.24 9.61 -13.21
CA GLY A 431 22.21 8.20 -13.60
C GLY A 431 20.80 7.57 -13.62
N LEU A 432 19.75 8.38 -13.46
CA LEU A 432 18.34 7.95 -13.44
C LEU A 432 17.73 7.68 -14.83
N VAL A 433 18.51 7.84 -15.91
CA VAL A 433 18.05 7.64 -17.29
C VAL A 433 18.44 6.24 -17.73
N HIS A 434 17.43 5.39 -17.92
CA HIS A 434 17.60 4.01 -18.37
C HIS A 434 17.30 3.88 -19.87
N PRO A 435 18.11 3.14 -20.65
CA PRO A 435 17.81 2.84 -22.06
C PRO A 435 16.43 2.23 -22.30
N ASN A 436 15.91 1.40 -21.37
CA ASN A 436 14.56 0.85 -21.45
C ASN A 436 13.46 1.81 -20.98
N GLY A 437 13.81 3.05 -20.61
CA GLY A 437 12.88 4.07 -20.12
C GLY A 437 12.32 3.82 -18.72
N ALA A 438 12.91 2.93 -17.91
CA ALA A 438 12.46 2.66 -16.55
C ALA A 438 12.50 3.92 -15.64
N THR A 439 11.51 4.05 -14.76
CA THR A 439 11.33 5.22 -13.88
C THR A 439 10.96 4.89 -12.43
N GLY A 440 10.70 3.64 -12.07
CA GLY A 440 10.30 3.31 -10.69
C GLY A 440 9.86 1.87 -10.47
N LEU A 441 9.73 1.48 -9.20
CA LEU A 441 9.13 0.21 -8.78
C LEU A 441 7.66 0.41 -8.38
N ALA A 442 6.74 -0.13 -9.16
CA ALA A 442 5.30 -0.05 -8.89
C ALA A 442 4.75 -1.20 -8.07
N GLU A 443 5.35 -2.39 -8.16
CA GLU A 443 4.83 -3.57 -7.47
C GLU A 443 5.91 -4.59 -7.15
N VAL A 444 5.76 -5.30 -6.04
CA VAL A 444 6.52 -6.52 -5.73
C VAL A 444 5.53 -7.66 -5.46
N VAL A 445 5.81 -8.83 -6.05
CA VAL A 445 5.02 -10.05 -5.89
C VAL A 445 5.80 -11.07 -5.08
N ILE A 446 5.23 -11.48 -3.95
CA ILE A 446 5.76 -12.49 -3.04
C ILE A 446 4.97 -13.77 -3.24
N CYS A 447 5.66 -14.86 -3.55
CA CYS A 447 5.06 -16.18 -3.69
C CYS A 447 5.26 -16.99 -2.42
N LEU A 448 4.21 -17.65 -1.96
CA LEU A 448 4.13 -18.36 -0.68
C LEU A 448 3.50 -19.74 -0.89
N GLU A 449 3.86 -20.73 -0.08
CA GLU A 449 3.13 -21.99 -0.08
C GLU A 449 1.66 -21.77 0.32
N ASP A 450 0.73 -22.53 -0.25
CA ASP A 450 -0.71 -22.43 0.04
C ASP A 450 -0.99 -22.50 1.56
N SER A 451 -0.25 -23.34 2.28
CA SER A 451 -0.37 -23.54 3.73
C SER A 451 0.09 -22.34 4.55
N ARG A 452 0.94 -21.46 4.00
CA ARG A 452 1.49 -20.27 4.66
C ARG A 452 0.85 -18.96 4.19
N PHE A 453 0.04 -19.01 3.13
CA PHE A 453 -0.54 -17.82 2.52
C PHE A 453 -1.30 -16.95 3.54
N ARG A 454 -2.21 -17.53 4.33
CA ARG A 454 -3.02 -16.75 5.29
C ARG A 454 -2.20 -16.14 6.42
N SER A 455 -1.30 -16.88 7.04
CA SER A 455 -0.46 -16.38 8.12
C SER A 455 0.52 -15.30 7.64
N ALA A 456 1.01 -15.40 6.40
CA ALA A 456 1.80 -14.35 5.78
C ALA A 456 0.98 -13.08 5.52
N VAL A 457 -0.27 -13.20 5.08
CA VAL A 457 -1.17 -12.06 4.90
C VAL A 457 -1.40 -11.32 6.23
N GLU A 458 -1.73 -12.04 7.30
CA GLU A 458 -1.89 -11.45 8.65
C GLU A 458 -0.62 -10.75 9.14
N ARG A 459 0.54 -11.30 8.79
CA ARG A 459 1.83 -10.73 9.18
C ARG A 459 2.17 -9.47 8.37
N TYR A 460 1.94 -9.46 7.07
CA TYR A 460 2.12 -8.27 6.23
C TYR A 460 1.09 -7.18 6.55
N GLU A 461 -0.13 -7.53 6.96
CA GLU A 461 -1.12 -6.57 7.47
C GLU A 461 -0.59 -5.83 8.71
N ARG A 462 0.04 -6.55 9.65
CA ARG A 462 0.70 -5.93 10.81
C ARG A 462 1.96 -5.15 10.44
N TYR A 463 2.81 -5.68 9.56
CA TYR A 463 4.02 -4.98 9.12
C TYR A 463 3.68 -3.63 8.49
N LEU A 464 2.65 -3.60 7.65
CA LEU A 464 2.28 -2.44 6.82
C LEU A 464 1.24 -1.53 7.47
N ASP A 465 0.56 -1.98 8.52
CA ASP A 465 -0.62 -1.33 9.11
C ASP A 465 -1.70 -1.03 8.03
N ARG A 466 -1.94 -2.03 7.17
CA ARG A 466 -2.87 -1.90 6.03
C ARG A 466 -3.60 -3.19 5.76
N SER A 467 -4.91 -3.10 5.58
CA SER A 467 -5.70 -4.26 5.17
C SER A 467 -5.56 -4.54 3.68
N PRO A 468 -5.36 -5.82 3.29
CA PRO A 468 -5.20 -6.21 1.90
C PRO A 468 -6.52 -6.18 1.13
N SER A 469 -6.41 -6.15 -0.20
CA SER A 469 -7.44 -6.62 -1.12
C SER A 469 -7.26 -8.11 -1.37
N LEU A 470 -8.24 -8.92 -0.98
CA LEU A 470 -8.19 -10.38 -1.13
C LEU A 470 -8.97 -10.82 -2.37
N GLU A 471 -8.31 -11.56 -3.24
CA GLU A 471 -8.88 -12.16 -4.44
C GLU A 471 -8.38 -13.59 -4.61
N LYS A 472 -9.25 -14.59 -4.38
CA LYS A 472 -8.96 -16.03 -4.49
C LYS A 472 -7.63 -16.44 -3.80
N ARG A 473 -6.52 -16.41 -4.54
CA ARG A 473 -5.16 -16.83 -4.12
C ARG A 473 -4.17 -15.66 -4.00
N THR A 474 -4.68 -14.44 -3.95
CA THR A 474 -3.88 -13.22 -3.99
C THR A 474 -4.36 -12.24 -2.93
N ALA A 475 -3.41 -11.58 -2.28
CA ALA A 475 -3.64 -10.52 -1.30
C ALA A 475 -2.77 -9.32 -1.67
N ALA A 476 -3.38 -8.19 -2.06
CA ALA A 476 -2.65 -7.00 -2.48
C ALA A 476 -2.81 -5.84 -1.48
N PHE A 477 -1.68 -5.34 -1.00
CA PHE A 477 -1.55 -4.18 -0.13
C PHE A 477 -1.20 -2.96 -0.98
N ASP A 478 -2.08 -1.97 -0.97
CA ASP A 478 -1.85 -0.69 -1.63
C ASP A 478 -1.03 0.22 -0.72
N LEU A 479 0.14 0.67 -1.17
CA LEU A 479 1.03 1.58 -0.45
C LEU A 479 0.91 3.03 -0.95
N GLY A 480 0.04 3.31 -1.92
CA GLY A 480 -0.11 4.60 -2.59
C GLY A 480 0.50 4.56 -3.99
N ALA A 481 1.76 4.97 -4.13
CA ALA A 481 2.45 4.95 -5.42
C ALA A 481 2.92 3.54 -5.84
N SER A 482 2.91 2.58 -4.91
CA SER A 482 3.36 1.20 -5.15
C SER A 482 2.48 0.18 -4.43
N ARG A 483 2.66 -1.10 -4.74
CA ARG A 483 1.84 -2.21 -4.22
C ARG A 483 2.71 -3.40 -3.81
N VAL A 484 2.28 -4.11 -2.79
CA VAL A 484 2.84 -5.44 -2.46
C VAL A 484 1.75 -6.47 -2.67
N THR A 485 2.06 -7.53 -3.40
CA THR A 485 1.11 -8.60 -3.71
C THR A 485 1.64 -9.92 -3.20
N LEU A 486 0.93 -10.54 -2.26
CA LEU A 486 1.18 -11.90 -1.82
C LEU A 486 0.36 -12.84 -2.69
N THR A 487 0.95 -13.93 -3.15
CA THR A 487 0.28 -14.95 -3.96
C THR A 487 0.84 -16.34 -3.68
N THR A 488 0.30 -17.34 -4.37
CA THR A 488 0.73 -18.74 -4.33
C THR A 488 1.37 -19.14 -5.67
N PRO A 489 2.09 -20.27 -5.79
CA PRO A 489 2.64 -20.69 -7.09
C PRO A 489 1.56 -20.81 -8.18
N ALA A 490 0.36 -21.27 -7.81
CA ALA A 490 -0.78 -21.32 -8.73
C ALA A 490 -1.26 -19.91 -9.11
N GLY A 491 -1.34 -18.98 -8.15
CA GLY A 491 -1.72 -17.58 -8.43
C GLY A 491 -0.68 -16.84 -9.28
N LEU A 492 0.62 -17.12 -9.08
CA LEU A 492 1.69 -16.59 -9.92
C LEU A 492 1.57 -17.11 -11.35
N ALA A 493 1.35 -18.42 -11.54
CA ALA A 493 1.19 -19.01 -12.86
C ALA A 493 -0.09 -18.53 -13.58
N GLU A 494 -1.16 -18.24 -12.83
CA GLU A 494 -2.37 -17.60 -13.37
C GLU A 494 -2.07 -16.17 -13.84
N ARG A 495 -1.29 -15.39 -13.08
CA ARG A 495 -0.93 -14.01 -13.43
C ARG A 495 0.12 -13.91 -14.53
N LEU A 496 1.14 -14.76 -14.49
CA LEU A 496 2.29 -14.81 -15.39
C LEU A 496 2.39 -16.22 -16.02
N PRO A 497 1.65 -16.47 -17.12
CA PRO A 497 1.62 -17.79 -17.75
C PRO A 497 3.01 -18.29 -18.16
N GLY A 498 3.35 -19.51 -17.72
CA GLY A 498 4.63 -20.17 -18.00
C GLY A 498 5.78 -19.75 -17.08
N GLU A 499 5.52 -18.90 -16.09
CA GLU A 499 6.48 -18.54 -15.05
C GLU A 499 6.38 -19.50 -13.85
N VAL A 500 7.50 -19.77 -13.21
CA VAL A 500 7.60 -20.61 -12.02
C VAL A 500 8.42 -19.85 -10.97
N PRO A 501 7.97 -19.78 -9.70
CA PRO A 501 8.73 -19.08 -8.67
C PRO A 501 10.07 -19.81 -8.43
N HIS A 502 11.16 -19.04 -8.41
CA HIS A 502 12.51 -19.58 -8.16
C HIS A 502 12.75 -19.88 -6.67
N ALA A 503 12.05 -19.18 -5.77
CA ALA A 503 12.06 -19.44 -4.34
C ALA A 503 10.62 -19.34 -3.78
N VAL A 504 10.26 -20.27 -2.89
CA VAL A 504 8.99 -20.25 -2.16
C VAL A 504 9.28 -20.67 -0.70
N PRO A 505 8.96 -19.83 0.30
CA PRO A 505 8.48 -18.46 0.16
C PRO A 505 9.57 -17.52 -0.38
N GLY A 506 9.21 -16.55 -1.23
CA GLY A 506 10.19 -15.61 -1.80
C GLY A 506 9.60 -14.59 -2.76
N LEU A 507 10.38 -13.54 -3.07
CA LEU A 507 10.01 -12.54 -4.07
C LEU A 507 10.15 -13.18 -5.46
N SER A 508 9.07 -13.21 -6.23
CA SER A 508 9.03 -13.90 -7.53
C SER A 508 8.93 -12.95 -8.72
N ALA A 509 8.38 -11.75 -8.52
CA ALA A 509 8.29 -10.76 -9.56
C ALA A 509 8.28 -9.33 -9.01
N CYS A 510 8.65 -8.37 -9.85
CA CYS A 510 8.39 -6.95 -9.63
C CYS A 510 7.74 -6.32 -10.87
N THR A 511 7.12 -5.16 -10.69
CA THR A 511 6.67 -4.30 -11.79
C THR A 511 7.51 -3.04 -11.82
N VAL A 512 8.16 -2.81 -12.95
CA VAL A 512 8.92 -1.60 -13.24
C VAL A 512 8.06 -0.66 -14.08
N GLU A 513 7.96 0.58 -13.64
CA GLU A 513 7.34 1.65 -14.42
C GLU A 513 8.29 2.09 -15.52
N VAL A 514 7.77 2.32 -16.73
CA VAL A 514 8.51 2.83 -17.88
C VAL A 514 7.81 4.06 -18.46
N ALA A 515 8.58 5.03 -18.92
CA ALA A 515 8.05 6.26 -19.51
C ALA A 515 7.31 6.01 -20.83
N ASP A 516 7.77 5.04 -21.62
CA ASP A 516 7.19 4.63 -22.90
C ASP A 516 7.36 3.11 -23.06
N LEU A 517 6.23 2.39 -23.07
CA LEU A 517 6.23 0.93 -23.15
C LEU A 517 6.69 0.42 -24.52
N SER A 518 6.45 1.17 -25.60
CA SER A 518 6.86 0.79 -26.94
C SER A 518 8.38 0.86 -27.07
N LEU A 519 8.98 1.93 -26.53
CA LEU A 519 10.44 2.08 -26.46
C LEU A 519 11.08 0.95 -25.64
N ALA A 520 10.51 0.64 -24.48
CA ALA A 520 10.99 -0.46 -23.65
C ALA A 520 10.92 -1.81 -24.39
N GLU A 521 9.80 -2.09 -25.05
CA GLU A 521 9.60 -3.31 -25.84
C GLU A 521 10.60 -3.40 -27.00
N ASP A 522 10.79 -2.32 -27.76
CA ASP A 522 11.71 -2.28 -28.89
C ASP A 522 13.17 -2.53 -28.46
N HIS A 523 13.61 -1.89 -27.38
CA HIS A 523 14.94 -2.11 -26.79
C HIS A 523 15.14 -3.58 -26.39
N LEU A 524 14.19 -4.14 -25.64
CA LEU A 524 14.29 -5.52 -25.15
C LEU A 524 14.28 -6.53 -26.31
N ARG A 525 13.48 -6.29 -27.35
CA ARG A 525 13.47 -7.14 -28.55
C ARG A 525 14.75 -7.02 -29.37
N SER A 526 15.34 -5.84 -29.50
CA SER A 526 16.62 -5.67 -30.21
C SER A 526 17.76 -6.40 -29.51
N GLU A 527 17.71 -6.49 -28.19
CA GLU A 527 18.65 -7.26 -27.36
C GLU A 527 18.31 -8.76 -27.26
N GLY A 528 17.31 -9.21 -28.03
CA GLY A 528 16.91 -10.62 -28.12
C GLY A 528 16.28 -11.17 -26.83
N VAL A 529 15.67 -10.33 -26.00
CA VAL A 529 14.98 -10.76 -24.76
C VAL A 529 13.67 -11.46 -25.10
N ALA A 530 13.46 -12.67 -24.56
CA ALA A 530 12.26 -13.46 -24.79
C ALA A 530 11.05 -12.97 -23.97
N LEU A 531 10.49 -11.81 -24.34
CA LEU A 531 9.31 -11.22 -23.70
C LEU A 531 8.08 -12.13 -23.75
N ARG A 532 7.30 -12.12 -22.67
CA ARG A 532 6.00 -12.80 -22.55
C ARG A 532 4.90 -11.81 -22.16
N ARG A 533 3.65 -12.28 -22.15
CA ARG A 533 2.47 -11.50 -21.75
C ARG A 533 1.82 -12.10 -20.50
N SER A 534 1.47 -11.25 -19.55
CA SER A 534 0.68 -11.60 -18.38
C SER A 534 -0.75 -11.95 -18.78
N ALA A 535 -1.56 -12.46 -17.84
CA ALA A 535 -2.99 -12.69 -18.06
C ALA A 535 -3.75 -11.41 -18.44
N ASP A 536 -3.30 -10.26 -17.96
CA ASP A 536 -3.90 -8.94 -18.24
C ASP A 536 -3.34 -8.31 -19.53
N GLY A 537 -2.41 -8.99 -20.21
CA GLY A 537 -1.81 -8.55 -21.47
C GLY A 537 -0.56 -7.69 -21.32
N ASP A 538 -0.15 -7.35 -20.10
CA ASP A 538 1.08 -6.61 -19.81
C ASP A 538 2.32 -7.40 -20.24
N LEU A 539 3.34 -6.70 -20.75
CA LEU A 539 4.61 -7.31 -21.10
C LEU A 539 5.40 -7.63 -19.84
N PHE A 540 6.07 -8.78 -19.83
CA PHE A 540 7.04 -9.10 -18.79
C PHE A 540 8.27 -9.84 -19.33
N ILE A 541 9.39 -9.60 -18.64
CA ILE A 541 10.66 -10.30 -18.80
C ILE A 541 10.61 -11.52 -17.87
N PRO A 542 10.70 -12.76 -18.38
CA PRO A 542 10.72 -13.96 -17.54
C PRO A 542 11.89 -13.96 -16.56
N GLY A 543 11.74 -14.60 -15.41
CA GLY A 543 12.76 -14.65 -14.35
C GLY A 543 14.08 -15.24 -14.84
N VAL A 544 14.04 -16.20 -15.77
CA VAL A 544 15.26 -16.77 -16.38
C VAL A 544 16.10 -15.76 -17.16
N GLU A 545 15.52 -14.67 -17.66
CA GLU A 545 16.20 -13.55 -18.34
C GLU A 545 16.61 -12.43 -17.35
N ALA A 546 16.04 -12.45 -16.14
CA ALA A 546 16.14 -11.40 -15.12
C ALA A 546 16.60 -11.97 -13.76
N LEU A 547 17.59 -12.87 -13.80
CA LEU A 547 18.29 -13.39 -12.63
C LEU A 547 17.35 -13.98 -11.56
N GLY A 548 16.33 -14.73 -11.98
CA GLY A 548 15.38 -15.42 -11.11
C GLY A 548 14.19 -14.59 -10.64
N THR A 549 14.09 -13.30 -11.03
CA THR A 549 12.97 -12.42 -10.66
C THR A 549 12.28 -11.88 -11.91
N SER A 550 11.03 -12.25 -12.15
CA SER A 550 10.27 -11.73 -13.28
C SER A 550 10.07 -10.22 -13.20
N ILE A 551 10.19 -9.51 -14.33
CA ILE A 551 10.01 -8.04 -14.39
C ILE A 551 8.84 -7.72 -15.31
N MET A 552 7.70 -7.33 -14.74
CA MET A 552 6.58 -6.76 -15.50
C MET A 552 6.88 -5.30 -15.85
N LEU A 553 6.46 -4.86 -17.04
CA LEU A 553 6.61 -3.49 -17.50
C LEU A 553 5.26 -2.79 -17.52
N ARG A 554 5.18 -1.61 -16.91
CA ARG A 554 3.96 -0.80 -16.86
C ARG A 554 4.26 0.61 -17.32
N GLN A 555 3.49 1.15 -18.25
CA GLN A 555 3.68 2.54 -18.64
C GLN A 555 3.23 3.50 -17.54
N SER A 556 4.08 4.45 -17.18
CA SER A 556 3.76 5.52 -16.22
C SER A 556 2.60 6.35 -16.75
N ARG A 557 1.58 6.58 -15.92
CA ARG A 557 0.46 7.47 -16.28
C ARG A 557 0.93 8.91 -16.11
N ARG A 558 0.99 9.67 -17.21
CA ARG A 558 1.27 11.11 -17.18
C ARG A 558 0.19 11.89 -16.45
#